data_AF-A0A0D8XBI1-F1
#
_entry.id   AF-A0A0D8XBI1-F1
#
_cell.length_a   1.000
_cell.length_b   1.000
_cell.length_c   1.000
_cell.angle_alpha   90.00
_cell.angle_beta   90.00
_cell.angle_gamma   90.00
#
_symmetry.space_group_name_H-M   'P 1'
#
loop_
_entity.id
_entity.type
_entity.pdbx_description
1 polymer ?
#
loop_
_entity_poly.entity_id
_entity_poly.type
_entity_poly.pdbx_seq_one_letter_code
_entity_poly.pdbx_strand_id
1 'polypeptide(L)'
;MSTIIRCLPLIFCLIVLTDGYVCKIAVRVSSNTDKKFKAVVIVPALGIQSQPMVFEKKGTKKMQVNGKDCGKKPWIIRTYEWADNKWKPAQNNTAKYQGNGWIKMTVGDDLKPTPMERFGVGCFEGNCG
;
A
#
# COMPACT_ATOMS: atom_id res chain seq x y z
N MET A 1 7.62 46.19 24.16
CA MET A 1 6.52 45.81 23.26
C MET A 1 7.02 45.79 21.80
N SER A 2 8.06 45.01 21.47
CA SER A 2 8.63 44.99 20.11
C SER A 2 9.35 43.68 19.72
N THR A 3 9.28 42.65 20.56
CA THR A 3 9.95 41.35 20.32
C THR A 3 9.03 40.32 19.67
N ILE A 4 7.71 40.50 19.77
CA ILE A 4 6.70 39.54 19.27
C ILE A 4 6.58 39.61 17.73
N ILE A 5 6.86 40.76 17.12
CA ILE A 5 6.66 41.02 15.68
C ILE A 5 7.74 40.35 14.82
N ARG A 6 8.94 40.09 15.37
CA ARG A 6 10.05 39.46 14.62
C ARG A 6 9.92 37.95 14.45
N CYS A 7 9.02 37.28 15.18
CA CYS A 7 8.78 35.83 15.05
C CYS A 7 7.61 35.49 14.10
N LEU A 8 6.82 36.48 13.69
CA LEU A 8 5.67 36.30 12.80
C LEU A 8 6.01 35.65 11.44
N PRO A 9 7.11 35.98 10.74
CA PRO A 9 7.44 35.34 9.46
C PRO A 9 7.95 33.90 9.60
N LEU A 10 8.57 33.57 10.75
CA LEU A 10 9.00 32.19 11.07
C LEU A 10 7.80 31.26 11.31
N ILE A 11 6.74 31.78 11.96
CA ILE A 11 5.50 31.03 12.21
C ILE A 11 4.72 30.80 10.90
N PHE A 12 4.72 31.77 9.98
CA PHE A 12 4.01 31.62 8.69
C PHE A 12 4.66 30.57 7.77
N CYS A 13 5.98 30.40 7.82
CA CYS A 13 6.70 29.39 7.03
C CYS A 13 6.37 27.94 7.47
N LEU A 14 6.01 27.73 8.74
CA LEU A 14 5.65 26.39 9.26
C LEU A 14 4.23 25.95 8.86
N ILE A 15 3.33 26.88 8.54
CA ILE A 15 1.92 26.58 8.24
C ILE A 15 1.76 25.95 6.84
N VAL A 16 2.75 26.11 5.94
CA VAL A 16 2.66 25.65 4.54
C VAL A 16 2.85 24.12 4.38
N LEU A 17 3.24 23.40 5.43
CA LEU A 17 3.48 21.94 5.36
C LEU A 17 2.24 21.08 5.61
N THR A 18 1.05 21.66 5.80
CA THR A 18 -0.17 20.88 6.13
C THR A 18 -0.94 20.39 4.90
N ASP A 19 -0.46 20.60 3.68
CA ASP A 19 -1.06 19.99 2.50
C ASP A 19 -0.80 18.49 2.51
N GLY A 20 -1.86 17.72 2.80
CA GLY A 20 -1.81 16.26 2.83
C GLY A 20 -1.17 15.70 1.56
N TYR A 21 -0.22 14.80 1.71
CA TYR A 21 0.56 14.29 0.60
C TYR A 21 -0.35 13.47 -0.31
N VAL A 22 -0.49 13.88 -1.58
CA VAL A 22 -1.25 13.11 -2.57
C VAL A 22 -0.52 11.79 -2.83
N CYS A 23 -1.28 10.71 -2.99
CA CYS A 23 -0.76 9.45 -3.53
C CYS A 23 -1.47 9.06 -4.82
N LYS A 24 -0.67 8.53 -5.74
CA LYS A 24 -1.10 7.92 -7.01
C LYS A 24 -0.24 6.67 -7.23
N ILE A 25 -0.67 5.57 -6.63
CA ILE A 25 0.12 4.33 -6.54
C ILE A 25 -0.56 3.22 -7.33
N ALA A 26 0.13 2.66 -8.32
CA ALA A 26 -0.28 1.41 -8.95
C ALA A 26 0.28 0.22 -8.17
N VAL A 27 -0.59 -0.59 -7.58
CA VAL A 27 -0.21 -1.82 -6.88
C VAL A 27 -0.27 -2.97 -7.88
N ARG A 28 0.85 -3.63 -8.11
CA ARG A 28 0.99 -4.80 -8.99
C ARG A 28 1.19 -6.03 -8.11
N VAL A 29 0.30 -7.01 -8.21
CA VAL A 29 0.42 -8.29 -7.50
C VAL A 29 0.72 -9.38 -8.54
N SER A 30 1.89 -10.01 -8.42
CA SER A 30 2.39 -11.05 -9.30
C SER A 30 2.35 -12.39 -8.57
N SER A 31 1.68 -13.38 -9.17
CA SER A 31 1.78 -14.78 -8.75
C SER A 31 3.01 -15.43 -9.38
N ASN A 32 3.88 -15.99 -8.53
CA ASN A 32 5.00 -16.85 -8.91
C ASN A 32 4.74 -18.33 -8.56
N THR A 33 3.50 -18.69 -8.23
CA THR A 33 3.06 -20.04 -7.89
C THR A 33 1.94 -20.49 -8.82
N ASP A 34 1.76 -21.80 -8.94
CA ASP A 34 0.61 -22.42 -9.61
C ASP A 34 -0.52 -22.76 -8.62
N LYS A 35 -0.33 -22.48 -7.32
CA LYS A 35 -1.40 -22.61 -6.32
C LYS A 35 -2.51 -21.59 -6.58
N LYS A 36 -3.76 -22.02 -6.44
CA LYS A 36 -4.92 -21.14 -6.52
C LYS A 36 -5.03 -20.30 -5.25
N PHE A 37 -4.96 -18.98 -5.40
CA PHE A 37 -5.13 -18.03 -4.30
C PHE A 37 -5.88 -16.77 -4.75
N LYS A 38 -6.27 -15.91 -3.82
CA LYS A 38 -6.67 -14.54 -4.15
C LYS A 38 -5.97 -13.53 -3.27
N ALA A 39 -5.70 -12.36 -3.81
CA ALA A 39 -5.15 -11.23 -3.05
C ALA A 39 -6.17 -10.09 -2.95
N VAL A 40 -6.18 -9.41 -1.81
CA VAL A 40 -6.97 -8.21 -1.55
C VAL A 40 -6.03 -7.15 -0.98
N VAL A 41 -6.09 -5.96 -1.56
CA VAL A 41 -5.34 -4.78 -1.08
C VAL A 41 -6.31 -3.90 -0.33
N ILE A 42 -5.96 -3.56 0.90
CA ILE A 42 -6.76 -2.73 1.80
C ILE A 42 -5.93 -1.50 2.14
N VAL A 43 -6.51 -0.31 1.96
CA VAL A 43 -5.90 0.98 2.27
C VAL A 43 -6.77 1.68 3.32
N PRO A 44 -6.58 1.38 4.61
CA PRO A 44 -7.49 1.85 5.67
C PRO A 44 -7.55 3.37 5.81
N ALA A 45 -6.47 4.08 5.45
CA ALA A 45 -6.43 5.54 5.48
C ALA A 45 -7.44 6.18 4.51
N LEU A 46 -7.75 5.49 3.42
CA LEU A 46 -8.67 5.96 2.38
C LEU A 46 -10.05 5.26 2.43
N GLY A 47 -10.23 4.27 3.31
CA GLY A 47 -11.43 3.42 3.30
C GLY A 47 -11.58 2.57 2.04
N ILE A 48 -10.47 2.32 1.32
CA ILE A 48 -10.48 1.58 0.05
C ILE A 48 -10.14 0.11 0.30
N GLN A 49 -10.91 -0.78 -0.33
CA GLN A 49 -10.59 -2.19 -0.46
C GLN A 49 -10.72 -2.60 -1.93
N SER A 50 -9.74 -3.33 -2.44
CA SER A 50 -9.78 -3.82 -3.82
C SER A 50 -10.84 -4.90 -4.02
N GLN A 51 -11.31 -5.07 -5.25
CA GLN A 51 -11.93 -6.34 -5.64
C GLN A 51 -10.89 -7.47 -5.47
N PRO A 52 -11.32 -8.70 -5.15
CA PRO A 52 -10.38 -9.81 -4.98
C PRO A 52 -9.70 -10.17 -6.30
N MET A 53 -8.37 -10.14 -6.30
CA MET A 53 -7.54 -10.58 -7.43
C MET A 53 -7.33 -12.09 -7.33
N VAL A 54 -8.17 -12.88 -8.01
CA VAL A 54 -8.06 -14.36 -8.02
C VAL A 54 -6.96 -14.82 -8.99
N PHE A 55 -6.03 -15.64 -8.55
CA PHE A 55 -4.97 -16.24 -9.36
C PHE A 55 -5.15 -17.75 -9.38
N GLU A 56 -5.22 -18.32 -10.58
CA GLU A 56 -5.26 -19.79 -10.79
C GLU A 56 -3.94 -20.33 -11.35
N LYS A 57 -3.08 -19.42 -11.81
CA LYS A 57 -1.75 -19.68 -12.36
C LYS A 57 -0.89 -18.44 -12.20
N LYS A 58 0.39 -18.55 -12.57
CA LYS A 58 1.31 -17.42 -12.65
C LYS A 58 0.76 -16.28 -13.51
N GLY A 59 0.99 -15.04 -13.08
CA GLY A 59 0.46 -13.86 -13.76
C GLY A 59 0.44 -12.63 -12.88
N THR A 60 0.18 -11.47 -13.45
CA THR A 60 0.16 -10.19 -12.72
C THR A 60 -1.19 -9.52 -12.86
N LYS A 61 -1.74 -9.08 -11.72
CA LYS A 61 -2.92 -8.21 -11.67
C LYS A 61 -2.54 -6.88 -11.04
N LYS A 62 -3.26 -5.81 -11.40
CA LYS A 62 -2.96 -4.47 -10.94
C LYS A 62 -4.21 -3.74 -10.47
N MET A 63 -4.03 -2.84 -9.53
CA MET A 63 -5.03 -1.84 -9.17
C MET A 63 -4.37 -0.47 -9.00
N GLN A 64 -5.18 0.57 -9.12
CA GLN A 64 -4.76 1.95 -8.87
C GLN A 64 -5.32 2.42 -7.52
N VAL A 65 -4.48 3.08 -6.73
CA VAL A 65 -4.87 3.78 -5.50
C VAL A 65 -4.57 5.26 -5.70
N ASN A 66 -5.60 6.09 -5.58
CA ASN A 66 -5.50 7.55 -5.65
C ASN A 66 -6.13 8.12 -4.38
N GLY A 67 -5.45 9.06 -3.73
CA GLY A 67 -5.95 9.67 -2.50
C GLY A 67 -4.97 10.67 -1.89
N LYS A 68 -5.24 11.07 -0.65
CA LYS A 68 -4.32 11.88 0.17
C LYS A 68 -3.96 11.11 1.44
N ASP A 69 -2.74 11.28 1.91
CA ASP A 69 -2.23 10.71 3.17
C ASP A 69 -2.46 9.19 3.28
N CYS A 70 -2.22 8.49 2.19
CA CYS A 70 -2.44 7.05 2.05
C CYS A 70 -1.56 6.25 3.02
N GLY A 71 -0.41 6.79 3.42
CA GLY A 71 0.48 6.21 4.44
C GLY A 71 0.07 6.46 5.89
N LYS A 72 -1.01 7.23 6.17
CA LYS A 72 -1.44 7.57 7.54
C LYS A 72 -1.80 6.35 8.38
N LYS A 73 -2.30 5.28 7.74
CA LYS A 73 -2.55 3.98 8.34
C LYS A 73 -1.82 2.89 7.54
N PRO A 74 -1.36 1.80 8.18
CA PRO A 74 -0.75 0.69 7.47
C PRO A 74 -1.69 0.08 6.43
N TRP A 75 -1.20 -0.12 5.22
CA TRP A 75 -1.87 -0.88 4.17
C TRP A 75 -1.79 -2.36 4.51
N ILE A 76 -2.77 -3.13 4.05
CA ILE A 76 -2.81 -4.58 4.25
C ILE A 76 -2.97 -5.24 2.89
N ILE A 77 -1.96 -5.98 2.46
CA ILE A 77 -2.05 -6.87 1.31
C ILE A 77 -2.27 -8.27 1.88
N ARG A 78 -3.49 -8.78 1.73
CA ARG A 78 -3.93 -10.05 2.32
C ARG A 78 -4.15 -11.08 1.22
N THR A 79 -3.63 -12.28 1.42
CA THR A 79 -3.87 -13.44 0.56
C THR A 79 -4.83 -14.42 1.22
N TYR A 80 -5.53 -15.18 0.39
CA TYR A 80 -6.39 -16.28 0.79
C TYR A 80 -6.11 -17.47 -0.10
N GLU A 81 -6.06 -18.66 0.48
CA GLU A 81 -5.94 -19.92 -0.23
C GLU A 81 -7.33 -20.50 -0.55
N TRP A 82 -7.42 -21.27 -1.63
CA TRP A 82 -8.60 -22.06 -1.94
C TRP A 82 -8.44 -23.47 -1.38
N ALA A 83 -9.16 -23.78 -0.29
CA ALA A 83 -9.12 -25.08 0.38
C ALA A 83 -10.52 -25.46 0.89
N ASP A 84 -10.89 -26.73 0.79
CA ASP A 84 -12.23 -27.24 1.16
C ASP A 84 -13.39 -26.49 0.49
N ASN A 85 -13.24 -26.18 -0.80
CA ASN A 85 -14.20 -25.40 -1.59
C ASN A 85 -14.56 -24.02 -1.00
N LYS A 86 -13.67 -23.45 -0.19
CA LYS A 86 -13.83 -22.11 0.39
C LYS A 86 -12.51 -21.34 0.41
N TRP A 87 -12.64 -20.02 0.49
CA TRP A 87 -11.48 -19.14 0.68
C TRP A 87 -11.11 -19.09 2.16
N LYS A 88 -9.87 -19.47 2.49
CA LYS A 88 -9.33 -19.35 3.85
C LYS A 88 -8.22 -18.28 3.89
N PRO A 89 -8.14 -17.43 4.92
CA PRO A 89 -7.03 -16.50 5.08
C PRO A 89 -5.70 -17.25 5.07
N ALA A 90 -4.73 -16.77 4.29
CA ALA A 90 -3.40 -17.38 4.20
C ALA A 90 -2.36 -16.51 4.91
N GLN A 91 -1.92 -15.42 4.27
CA GLN A 91 -0.86 -14.56 4.79
C GLN A 91 -1.15 -13.08 4.54
N ASN A 92 -0.48 -12.21 5.28
CA ASN A 92 -0.58 -10.76 5.12
C ASN A 92 0.80 -10.13 5.00
N ASN A 93 0.85 -9.02 4.28
CA ASN A 93 1.91 -8.03 4.39
C ASN A 93 1.29 -6.69 4.80
N THR A 94 1.98 -5.99 5.69
CA THR A 94 1.52 -4.72 6.24
C THR A 94 2.65 -3.70 6.20
N ALA A 95 2.35 -2.53 5.63
CA ALA A 95 3.32 -1.45 5.46
C ALA A 95 2.63 -0.10 5.19
N LYS A 96 3.28 1.02 5.52
CA LYS A 96 2.81 2.37 5.21
C LYS A 96 3.42 2.87 3.91
N TYR A 97 2.61 3.00 2.86
CA TYR A 97 3.04 3.49 1.54
C TYR A 97 2.49 4.89 1.23
N GLN A 98 3.34 5.77 0.70
CA GLN A 98 2.99 7.12 0.24
C GLN A 98 3.80 7.49 -1.01
N GLY A 99 3.24 8.30 -1.90
CA GLY A 99 3.94 8.83 -3.07
C GLY A 99 3.22 8.56 -4.39
N ASN A 100 3.94 8.77 -5.48
CA ASN A 100 3.42 8.72 -6.85
C ASN A 100 4.26 7.77 -7.69
N GLY A 101 3.67 6.65 -8.12
CA GLY A 101 4.37 5.64 -8.90
C GLY A 101 3.74 4.26 -8.76
N TRP A 102 4.56 3.24 -8.51
CA TRP A 102 4.08 1.86 -8.44
C TRP A 102 4.85 1.02 -7.41
N ILE A 103 4.17 0.00 -6.88
CA ILE A 103 4.75 -1.05 -6.04
C ILE A 103 4.43 -2.41 -6.66
N LYS A 104 5.37 -3.35 -6.55
CA LYS A 104 5.23 -4.74 -6.99
C LYS A 104 5.33 -5.68 -5.81
N MET A 105 4.26 -6.45 -5.59
CA MET A 105 4.16 -7.53 -4.63
C MET A 105 4.24 -8.86 -5.39
N THR A 106 5.06 -9.78 -4.91
CA THR A 106 5.14 -11.15 -5.43
C THR A 106 4.59 -12.12 -4.41
N VAL A 107 3.85 -13.14 -4.86
CA VAL A 107 3.31 -14.20 -4.02
C VAL A 107 3.87 -15.54 -4.50
N GLY A 108 4.60 -16.24 -3.62
CA GLY A 108 5.18 -17.56 -3.88
C GLY A 108 4.33 -18.71 -3.33
N ASP A 109 4.94 -19.90 -3.22
CA ASP A 109 4.24 -21.11 -2.73
C ASP A 109 3.83 -21.04 -1.25
N ASP A 110 4.44 -20.16 -0.47
CA ASP A 110 4.05 -19.84 0.91
C ASP A 110 2.81 -18.93 0.98
N LEU A 111 2.30 -18.50 -0.17
CA LEU A 111 1.20 -17.56 -0.35
C LEU A 111 1.42 -16.22 0.36
N LYS A 112 2.67 -15.89 0.73
CA LYS A 112 3.01 -14.65 1.40
C LYS A 112 3.23 -13.54 0.37
N PRO A 113 2.48 -12.43 0.44
CA PRO A 113 2.74 -11.28 -0.40
C PRO A 113 4.04 -10.61 0.06
N THR A 114 5.05 -10.61 -0.79
CA THR A 114 6.37 -10.04 -0.51
C THR A 114 6.62 -8.84 -1.44
N PRO A 115 6.89 -7.64 -0.90
CA PRO A 115 7.28 -6.50 -1.72
C PRO A 115 8.63 -6.77 -2.38
N MET A 116 8.74 -6.51 -3.68
CA MET A 116 9.98 -6.73 -4.45
C MET A 116 10.58 -5.43 -4.94
N GLU A 117 9.77 -4.64 -5.66
CA GLU A 117 10.23 -3.45 -6.36
C GLU A 117 9.24 -2.31 -6.14
N ARG A 118 9.75 -1.09 -6.12
CA ARG A 118 8.96 0.13 -6.00
C ARG A 118 9.65 1.27 -6.73
N PHE A 119 8.85 2.14 -7.33
CA PHE A 119 9.32 3.35 -7.99
C PHE A 119 8.41 4.51 -7.60
N GLY A 120 9.00 5.62 -7.14
CA GLY A 120 8.27 6.83 -6.74
C GLY A 120 7.36 6.67 -5.50
N VAL A 121 7.46 5.53 -4.79
CA VAL A 121 6.67 5.21 -3.60
C VAL A 121 7.58 4.98 -2.41
N GLY A 122 7.46 5.87 -1.42
CA GLY A 122 8.08 5.73 -0.12
C GLY A 122 7.38 4.65 0.71
N CYS A 123 8.18 3.99 1.55
CA CYS A 123 7.70 3.16 2.65
C CYS A 123 8.33 3.69 3.91
N PHE A 124 7.49 3.95 4.91
CA PHE A 124 7.89 4.63 6.14
C PHE A 124 7.87 3.70 7.35
N GLU A 125 7.12 2.59 7.25
CA GLU A 125 6.96 1.62 8.34
C GLU A 125 6.46 0.28 7.79
N GLY A 126 6.84 -0.81 8.45
CA GLY A 126 6.37 -2.17 8.14
C GLY A 126 7.28 -2.94 7.18
N ASN A 127 6.77 -4.04 6.64
CA ASN A 127 7.56 -4.95 5.83
C ASN A 127 7.55 -4.51 4.36
N CYS A 128 8.62 -3.85 3.94
CA CYS A 128 8.74 -3.18 2.64
C CYS A 128 9.77 -3.79 1.68
N GLY A 129 10.38 -4.91 2.06
CA GLY A 129 11.47 -5.54 1.32
C GLY A 129 12.80 -5.02 1.82
#